data_AF-A0AAN6ER51-F1
#
_entry.id   AF-A0AAN6ER51-F1
#
_cell.length_a   1.000
_cell.length_b   1.000
_cell.length_c   1.000
_cell.angle_alpha   90.00
_cell.angle_beta   90.00
_cell.angle_gamma   90.00
#
_symmetry.space_group_name_H-M   'P 1'
#
loop_
_entity.id
_entity.type
_entity.pdbx_description
1 polymer ?
#
loop_
_entity_poly.entity_id
_entity_poly.type
_entity_poly.pdbx_seq_one_letter_code
_entity_poly.pdbx_strand_id
1 'polypeptide(L)'
;MTDIPAGCGHGNGEEGNHPELADLVEKLQKRACTLLDELQAYRACLESRNKIQAVEMRVFKRGVESEVKSLGKIKQTLAISGALECTDSENDAGQEAPQLHALRSSNLPFWEAVWRIAKSCRGISALGKRVYIESKKGRRRGTKDQAEDRINSCSTGPKISDKGVLVDIVAENGLEWIKISTITEKRLLFEMAKEGWESYADFSDESEADDSSAGATNRNGKLELIRIAEDLKLASRTVRVQFQHPRIRFVLPNIREGVLSDVDAFIDDLRAAGVEVQCGPGLQLLSEQSQEMDIDRMLPAAITPRLTNTINIDCTILLALISDISHCSRQQLPAPGASTYHKAILRQIEAEESSHLVFDELYPVLDGHVLECTAHAAGRMREIVQCMGTPSETKRADIILGVGTARGQSASQLRQAWSEHTVHPVPSELQFPIRIVDFDGTQLLSSARKTARCASGGIFPSRVANRATNLMSLSPINISVFFYGWSREIVTFTSNRVVATGLLKTINEVLDECEHSDSAGDEVDSNFIGPQIYICETARSLIGKAKSKG
;
A
#
# COMPACT_ATOMS: atom_id res chain seq x y z
N MET A 1 20.80 82.40 23.70
CA MET A 1 20.02 83.39 22.94
C MET A 1 19.91 82.84 21.53
N THR A 2 18.88 82.05 21.22
CA THR A 2 17.57 82.47 20.67
C THR A 2 17.78 83.14 19.30
N ASP A 3 17.30 82.65 18.16
CA ASP A 3 16.01 82.01 17.87
C ASP A 3 16.02 81.14 16.59
N ILE A 4 15.05 80.23 16.52
CA ILE A 4 14.57 79.50 15.34
C ILE A 4 13.60 80.43 14.56
N PRO A 5 13.47 80.28 13.23
CA PRO A 5 12.16 79.87 12.73
C PRO A 5 12.21 78.77 11.65
N ALA A 6 11.11 78.03 11.59
CA ALA A 6 10.81 76.87 10.76
C ALA A 6 10.55 77.20 9.27
N GLY A 7 10.71 76.19 8.41
CA GLY A 7 10.26 76.18 7.02
C GLY A 7 10.26 74.76 6.43
N CYS A 8 9.11 74.34 5.91
CA CYS A 8 8.69 72.98 5.56
C CYS A 8 9.44 72.29 4.40
N GLY A 9 9.57 70.95 4.55
CA GLY A 9 9.06 69.91 3.64
C GLY A 9 9.45 69.91 2.16
N HIS A 10 10.03 68.79 1.71
CA HIS A 10 9.45 67.89 0.69
C HIS A 10 10.03 66.48 0.97
N GLY A 11 9.19 65.60 1.53
CA GLY A 11 9.49 64.19 1.65
C GLY A 11 9.36 63.53 0.27
N ASN A 12 10.36 62.75 -0.09
CA ASN A 12 10.25 61.79 -1.18
C ASN A 12 9.25 60.72 -0.74
N GLY A 13 8.06 60.72 -1.33
CA GLY A 13 7.08 59.67 -1.17
C GLY A 13 7.64 58.33 -1.68
N GLU A 14 7.57 57.32 -0.82
CA GLU A 14 7.86 55.93 -1.15
C GLU A 14 6.77 55.37 -2.08
N GLU A 15 6.92 55.56 -3.38
CA GLU A 15 6.31 54.68 -4.39
C GLU A 15 7.08 53.33 -4.36
N GLY A 16 6.61 52.32 -3.62
CA GLY A 16 7.47 51.15 -3.39
C GLY A 16 6.90 49.76 -3.06
N ASN A 17 5.59 49.52 -2.94
CA ASN A 17 5.09 48.19 -2.50
C ASN A 17 4.04 47.51 -3.39
N HIS A 18 3.42 48.21 -4.35
CA HIS A 18 2.37 47.64 -5.21
C HIS A 18 2.85 46.67 -6.33
N PRO A 19 3.95 46.93 -7.07
CA PRO A 19 4.37 46.06 -8.17
C PRO A 19 4.95 44.72 -7.70
N GLU A 20 5.63 44.70 -6.54
CA GLU A 20 6.22 43.48 -5.97
C GLU A 20 5.15 42.50 -5.46
N LEU A 21 4.06 43.04 -4.91
CA LEU A 21 2.90 42.28 -4.44
C LEU A 21 2.13 41.62 -5.60
N ALA A 22 1.87 42.37 -6.67
CA ALA A 22 1.16 41.86 -7.84
C ALA A 22 1.93 40.71 -8.53
N ASP A 23 3.24 40.88 -8.70
CA ASP A 23 4.13 39.86 -9.27
C ASP A 23 4.21 38.60 -8.39
N LEU A 24 4.27 38.76 -7.06
CA LEU A 24 4.26 37.63 -6.12
C LEU A 24 2.96 36.82 -6.21
N VAL A 25 1.81 37.48 -6.25
CA VAL A 25 0.50 36.82 -6.40
C VAL A 25 0.40 36.06 -7.71
N GLU A 26 0.86 36.66 -8.81
CA GLU A 26 0.84 36.02 -10.12
C GLU A 26 1.74 34.77 -10.15
N LYS A 27 2.94 34.86 -9.59
CA LYS A 27 3.85 33.72 -9.45
C LYS A 27 3.24 32.59 -8.62
N LEU A 28 2.66 32.90 -7.46
CA LEU A 28 2.01 31.90 -6.60
C LEU A 28 0.79 31.28 -7.27
N GLN A 29 -0.04 32.08 -7.94
CA GLN A 29 -1.20 31.58 -8.67
C GLN A 29 -0.79 30.65 -9.80
N LYS A 30 0.21 31.02 -10.60
CA LYS A 30 0.72 30.18 -11.70
C LYS A 30 1.16 28.81 -11.17
N ARG A 31 1.96 28.80 -10.10
CA ARG A 31 2.43 27.57 -9.44
C ARG A 31 1.27 26.72 -8.90
N ALA A 32 0.30 27.34 -8.24
CA ALA A 32 -0.88 26.64 -7.72
C ALA A 32 -1.73 26.01 -8.84
N CYS A 33 -1.90 26.71 -9.97
CA CYS A 33 -2.58 26.17 -11.15
C CYS A 33 -1.81 25.00 -11.75
N THR A 34 -0.49 25.11 -11.94
CA THR A 34 0.34 24.01 -12.45
C THR A 34 0.23 22.76 -11.57
N LEU A 35 0.25 22.93 -10.24
CA LEU A 35 0.05 21.82 -9.30
C LEU A 35 -1.32 21.16 -9.46
N LEU A 36 -2.38 21.96 -9.66
CA LEU A 36 -3.72 21.45 -9.88
C LEU A 36 -3.84 20.68 -11.21
N ASP A 37 -3.21 21.18 -12.27
CA ASP A 37 -3.20 20.54 -13.59
C ASP A 37 -2.49 19.18 -13.55
N GLU A 38 -1.31 19.11 -12.90
CA GLU A 38 -0.59 17.84 -12.68
C GLU A 38 -1.44 16.83 -11.90
N LEU A 39 -2.13 17.28 -10.84
CA LEU A 39 -3.01 16.42 -10.05
C LEU A 39 -4.22 15.91 -10.87
N GLN A 40 -4.77 16.74 -11.75
CA GLN A 40 -5.84 16.34 -12.65
C GLN A 40 -5.38 15.29 -13.68
N ALA A 41 -4.17 15.46 -14.23
CA ALA A 41 -3.57 14.48 -15.14
C ALA A 41 -3.37 13.11 -14.46
N TYR A 42 -2.84 13.11 -13.23
CA TYR A 42 -2.70 11.88 -12.44
C TYR A 42 -4.05 11.18 -12.20
N ARG A 43 -5.08 11.96 -11.86
CA ARG A 43 -6.44 11.44 -11.67
C ARG A 43 -7.04 10.86 -12.96
N ALA A 44 -6.88 11.53 -14.09
CA ALA A 44 -7.36 11.03 -15.38
C ALA A 44 -6.72 9.67 -15.72
N CYS A 45 -5.43 9.50 -15.42
CA CYS A 45 -4.76 8.22 -15.58
C CYS A 45 -5.35 7.13 -14.66
N LEU A 46 -5.59 7.43 -13.37
CA LEU A 46 -6.25 6.51 -12.45
C LEU A 46 -7.65 6.07 -12.92
N GLU A 47 -8.43 7.00 -13.49
CA GLU A 47 -9.74 6.71 -14.06
C GLU A 47 -9.62 5.80 -15.30
N SER A 48 -8.69 6.09 -16.21
CA SER A 48 -8.45 5.26 -17.40
C SER A 48 -8.02 3.82 -17.08
N ARG A 49 -7.38 3.61 -15.92
CA ARG A 49 -6.91 2.29 -15.45
C ARG A 49 -7.85 1.64 -14.42
N ASN A 50 -9.05 2.20 -14.20
CA ASN A 50 -10.02 1.72 -13.19
C ASN A 50 -9.46 1.63 -11.76
N LYS A 51 -8.48 2.48 -11.41
CA LYS A 51 -7.79 2.51 -10.11
C LYS A 51 -8.18 3.69 -9.22
N ILE A 52 -9.19 4.48 -9.61
CA ILE A 52 -9.59 5.70 -8.88
C ILE A 52 -9.96 5.44 -7.41
N GLN A 53 -10.56 4.28 -7.11
CA GLN A 53 -10.94 3.89 -5.74
C GLN A 53 -9.78 3.34 -4.92
N ALA A 54 -8.64 3.02 -5.56
CA ALA A 54 -7.46 2.49 -4.89
C ALA A 54 -6.59 3.59 -4.27
N VAL A 55 -6.85 4.87 -4.57
CA VAL A 55 -6.09 6.02 -4.06
C VAL A 55 -6.99 6.98 -3.28
N GLU A 56 -6.69 7.16 -1.99
CA GLU A 56 -7.36 8.17 -1.17
C GLU A 56 -6.67 9.54 -1.33
N MET A 57 -7.27 10.48 -2.07
CA MET A 57 -6.67 11.80 -2.33
C MET A 57 -7.56 13.00 -1.99
N ARG A 58 -8.70 12.76 -1.31
CA ARG A 58 -9.74 13.78 -1.11
C ARG A 58 -9.25 14.99 -0.32
N VAL A 59 -8.47 14.77 0.73
CA VAL A 59 -7.94 15.84 1.60
C VAL A 59 -6.94 16.70 0.84
N PHE A 60 -5.95 16.06 0.21
CA PHE A 60 -4.94 16.74 -0.60
C PHE A 60 -5.56 17.57 -1.73
N LYS A 61 -6.46 16.97 -2.51
CA LYS A 61 -7.15 17.65 -3.61
C LYS A 61 -7.89 18.90 -3.15
N ARG A 62 -8.68 18.81 -2.06
CA ARG A 62 -9.42 19.96 -1.51
C ARG A 62 -8.47 21.05 -1.01
N GLY A 63 -7.33 20.68 -0.45
CA GLY A 63 -6.28 21.62 -0.03
C GLY A 63 -5.77 22.45 -1.20
N VAL A 64 -5.36 21.80 -2.29
CA VAL A 64 -4.87 22.45 -3.51
C VAL A 64 -5.95 23.35 -4.14
N GLU A 65 -7.19 22.84 -4.30
CA GLU A 65 -8.30 23.62 -4.84
C GLU A 65 -8.61 24.87 -4.00
N SER A 66 -8.52 24.76 -2.67
CA SER A 66 -8.73 25.89 -1.76
C SER A 66 -7.63 26.95 -1.88
N GLU A 67 -6.36 26.56 -2.04
CA GLU A 67 -5.26 27.51 -2.25
C GLU A 67 -5.39 28.23 -3.59
N VAL A 68 -5.68 27.52 -4.69
CA VAL A 68 -5.92 28.13 -6.01
C VAL A 68 -7.05 29.16 -5.93
N LYS A 69 -8.16 28.80 -5.26
CA LYS A 69 -9.29 29.71 -5.08
C LYS A 69 -8.94 30.92 -4.21
N SER A 70 -8.17 30.73 -3.15
CA SER A 70 -7.79 31.80 -2.22
C SER A 70 -6.84 32.80 -2.88
N LEU A 71 -5.83 32.32 -3.61
CA LEU A 71 -4.94 33.15 -4.40
C LEU A 71 -5.68 33.90 -5.52
N GLY A 72 -6.64 33.24 -6.18
CA GLY A 72 -7.50 33.88 -7.18
C GLY A 72 -8.34 35.02 -6.61
N LYS A 73 -8.89 34.87 -5.40
CA LYS A 73 -9.60 35.95 -4.70
C LYS A 73 -8.69 37.12 -4.37
N ILE A 74 -7.49 36.86 -3.84
CA ILE A 74 -6.52 37.92 -3.49
C ILE A 74 -6.14 38.70 -4.76
N LYS A 75 -5.87 38.02 -5.88
CA LYS A 75 -5.62 38.67 -7.17
C LYS A 75 -6.78 39.55 -7.63
N GLN A 76 -8.01 39.08 -7.50
CA GLN A 76 -9.19 39.84 -7.86
C GLN A 76 -9.36 41.08 -6.97
N THR A 77 -9.14 40.94 -5.65
CA THR A 77 -9.19 42.08 -4.72
C THR A 77 -8.11 43.11 -5.04
N LEU A 78 -6.88 42.69 -5.35
CA LEU A 78 -5.81 43.59 -5.78
C LEU A 78 -6.13 44.32 -7.08
N ALA A 79 -6.75 43.63 -8.05
CA ALA A 79 -7.18 44.25 -9.30
C ALA A 79 -8.31 45.27 -9.10
N ILE A 80 -9.21 45.04 -8.12
CA ILE A 80 -10.30 45.97 -7.78
C ILE A 80 -9.77 47.15 -6.97
N SER A 81 -8.90 46.92 -5.98
CA SER A 81 -8.30 47.97 -5.15
C SER A 81 -7.32 48.85 -5.95
N GLY A 82 -6.54 48.27 -6.86
CA GLY A 82 -5.71 49.04 -7.80
C GLY A 82 -6.50 49.84 -8.85
N ALA A 83 -7.81 49.62 -8.97
CA ALA A 83 -8.72 50.41 -9.79
C ALA A 83 -9.49 51.48 -9.00
N LEU A 84 -9.31 51.54 -7.67
CA LEU A 84 -10.06 52.37 -6.73
C LEU A 84 -9.13 53.22 -5.83
N GLU A 85 -8.08 53.80 -6.41
CA GLU A 85 -7.36 54.90 -5.76
C GLU A 85 -7.82 56.25 -6.34
N CYS A 86 -8.90 56.76 -5.73
CA CYS A 86 -9.28 58.18 -5.70
C CYS A 86 -10.12 58.42 -4.43
N THR A 87 -9.59 58.09 -3.24
CA THR A 87 -9.99 58.75 -1.98
C THR A 87 -8.93 58.50 -0.91
N ASP A 88 -8.21 59.57 -0.58
CA ASP A 88 -7.23 59.63 0.50
C ASP A 88 -7.84 59.25 1.86
N SER A 89 -7.14 58.41 2.61
CA SER A 89 -7.27 58.32 4.07
C SER A 89 -5.94 57.86 4.63
N GLU A 90 -5.07 58.83 4.89
CA GLU A 90 -3.88 58.69 5.72
C GLU A 90 -4.29 58.17 7.10
N ASN A 91 -4.04 56.90 7.40
CA ASN A 91 -3.77 56.43 8.76
C ASN A 91 -3.26 54.98 8.75
N ASP A 92 -2.09 54.80 9.39
CA ASP A 92 -1.49 53.56 9.92
C ASP A 92 -0.23 53.03 9.19
N ALA A 93 0.86 53.79 9.30
CA ALA A 93 2.19 53.51 8.74
C ALA A 93 3.00 52.43 9.52
N GLY A 94 2.37 51.32 9.89
CA GLY A 94 3.05 50.23 10.62
C GLY A 94 2.44 48.83 10.50
N GLN A 95 1.25 48.69 9.89
CA GLN A 95 0.66 47.38 9.65
C GLN A 95 0.95 46.94 8.22
N GLU A 96 1.69 45.84 8.04
CA GLU A 96 1.80 45.18 6.74
C GLU A 96 0.40 44.97 6.17
N ALA A 97 0.17 45.32 4.91
CA ALA A 97 -1.15 45.17 4.29
C ALA A 97 -1.67 43.74 4.54
N PRO A 98 -2.90 43.54 5.03
CA PRO A 98 -3.43 42.21 5.38
C PRO A 98 -3.28 41.15 4.28
N GLN A 99 -3.23 41.60 3.02
CA GLN A 99 -3.01 40.79 1.83
C GLN A 99 -1.57 40.27 1.68
N LEU A 100 -0.55 41.07 2.06
CA LEU A 100 0.85 40.64 2.09
C LEU A 100 1.07 39.54 3.14
N HIS A 101 0.50 39.73 4.34
CA HIS A 101 0.56 38.72 5.39
C HIS A 101 -0.13 37.42 4.95
N ALA A 102 -1.32 37.52 4.31
CA ALA A 102 -2.03 36.37 3.79
C ALA A 102 -1.19 35.57 2.77
N LEU A 103 -0.49 36.24 1.85
CA LEU A 103 0.36 35.59 0.84
C LEU A 103 1.59 34.93 1.44
N ARG A 104 2.23 35.59 2.42
CA ARG A 104 3.35 35.00 3.17
C ARG A 104 2.92 33.78 3.99
N SER A 105 1.65 33.73 4.39
CA SER A 105 1.06 32.59 5.11
C SER A 105 0.43 31.51 4.22
N SER A 106 0.60 31.56 2.89
CA SER A 106 0.04 30.53 2.00
C SER A 106 0.60 29.15 2.30
N ASN A 107 -0.26 28.13 2.26
CA ASN A 107 0.16 26.73 2.42
C ASN A 107 0.67 26.12 1.11
N LEU A 108 0.73 26.88 0.01
CA LEU A 108 1.19 26.39 -1.29
C LEU A 108 2.57 25.69 -1.21
N PRO A 109 3.59 26.21 -0.49
CA PRO A 109 4.88 25.53 -0.39
C PRO A 109 4.79 24.13 0.24
N PHE A 110 3.84 23.92 1.15
CA PHE A 110 3.57 22.60 1.74
C PHE A 110 2.97 21.65 0.71
N TRP A 111 1.92 22.07 -0.01
CA TRP A 111 1.27 21.21 -1.01
C TRP A 111 2.21 20.86 -2.18
N GLU A 112 3.02 21.81 -2.62
CA GLU A 112 4.08 21.56 -3.59
C GLU A 112 5.12 20.58 -3.06
N ALA A 113 5.50 20.67 -1.78
CA ALA A 113 6.39 19.71 -1.17
C ALA A 113 5.81 18.30 -1.16
N VAL A 114 4.55 18.16 -0.74
CA VAL A 114 3.84 16.87 -0.80
C VAL A 114 3.83 16.32 -2.21
N TRP A 115 3.47 17.12 -3.21
CA TRP A 115 3.40 16.65 -4.58
C TRP A 115 4.77 16.29 -5.17
N ARG A 116 5.80 17.10 -4.91
CA ARG A 116 7.16 16.85 -5.38
C ARG A 116 7.69 15.52 -4.85
N ILE A 117 7.47 15.23 -3.57
CA ILE A 117 7.87 13.95 -2.98
C ILE A 117 7.02 12.82 -3.55
N ALA A 118 5.71 13.01 -3.71
CA ALA A 118 4.83 12.03 -4.32
C ALA A 118 5.31 11.61 -5.72
N LYS A 119 5.77 12.55 -6.56
CA LYS A 119 6.32 12.25 -7.90
C LYS A 119 7.55 11.33 -7.89
N SER A 120 8.35 11.36 -6.82
CA SER A 120 9.50 10.45 -6.64
C SER A 120 9.10 9.06 -6.11
N CYS A 121 7.88 8.94 -5.58
CA CYS A 121 7.38 7.71 -4.97
C CYS A 121 6.80 6.75 -6.01
N ARG A 122 6.58 5.51 -5.57
CA ARG A 122 5.98 4.43 -6.36
C ARG A 122 4.79 3.86 -5.62
N GLY A 123 3.73 3.44 -6.32
CA GLY A 123 2.58 2.79 -5.69
C GLY A 123 1.87 3.66 -4.65
N ILE A 124 1.49 4.88 -5.00
CA ILE A 124 0.79 5.81 -4.10
C ILE A 124 -0.62 5.31 -3.84
N SER A 125 -0.92 4.98 -2.58
CA SER A 125 -2.24 4.53 -2.14
C SER A 125 -3.03 5.62 -1.41
N ALA A 126 -2.38 6.68 -0.91
CA ALA A 126 -3.08 7.83 -0.35
C ALA A 126 -2.24 9.11 -0.35
N LEU A 127 -2.94 10.25 -0.38
CA LEU A 127 -2.45 11.61 -0.19
C LEU A 127 -3.34 12.30 0.86
N GLY A 128 -2.81 12.45 2.08
CA GLY A 128 -3.49 13.02 3.25
C GLY A 128 -4.46 12.05 3.95
N LYS A 129 -3.95 10.91 4.43
CA LYS A 129 -4.73 9.87 5.12
C LYS A 129 -4.60 10.01 6.64
N ARG A 130 -5.73 9.95 7.36
CA ARG A 130 -5.72 9.80 8.82
C ARG A 130 -5.66 8.32 9.20
N VAL A 131 -4.70 7.99 10.06
CA VAL A 131 -4.55 6.66 10.64
C VAL A 131 -4.85 6.77 12.13
N TYR A 132 -5.62 5.81 12.65
CA TYR A 132 -6.07 5.83 14.04
C TYR A 132 -5.27 4.82 14.85
N ILE A 133 -4.87 5.24 16.05
CA ILE A 133 -4.24 4.36 17.03
C ILE A 133 -5.37 3.58 17.71
N GLU A 134 -5.42 2.26 17.52
CA GLU A 134 -6.36 1.43 18.28
C GLU A 134 -6.05 1.56 19.77
N SER A 135 -7.03 2.07 20.51
CA SER A 135 -6.91 2.25 21.94
C SER A 135 -7.13 0.90 22.61
N LYS A 136 -6.17 0.41 23.41
CA LYS A 136 -6.15 -0.89 24.12
C LYS A 136 -7.32 -1.14 25.11
N LYS A 137 -8.48 -0.50 24.98
CA LYS A 137 -9.65 -0.71 25.86
C LYS A 137 -10.79 -1.35 25.06
N GLY A 138 -10.83 -2.68 25.01
CA GLY A 138 -12.00 -3.36 24.42
C GLY A 138 -11.94 -4.85 24.13
N ARG A 139 -11.03 -5.65 24.70
CA ARG A 139 -11.10 -7.13 24.60
C ARG A 139 -10.91 -7.79 25.97
N ARG A 140 -11.82 -7.55 26.90
CA ARG A 140 -12.05 -8.50 28.00
C ARG A 140 -13.06 -9.54 27.53
N ARG A 141 -12.53 -10.71 27.19
CA ARG A 141 -13.24 -11.95 26.89
C ARG A 141 -14.09 -12.32 28.12
N GLY A 142 -15.38 -12.55 27.92
CA GLY A 142 -16.36 -12.67 28.99
C GLY A 142 -16.10 -13.84 29.94
N THR A 143 -16.24 -13.54 31.23
CA THR A 143 -16.72 -14.47 32.24
C THR A 143 -18.02 -13.90 32.77
N LYS A 144 -19.10 -14.66 32.61
CA LYS A 144 -20.38 -14.44 33.26
C LYS A 144 -20.14 -14.37 34.77
N ASP A 145 -20.64 -13.34 35.42
CA ASP A 145 -21.37 -13.45 36.69
C ASP A 145 -22.21 -12.19 36.93
N GLN A 146 -23.27 -12.39 37.69
CA GLN A 146 -24.53 -11.66 37.62
C GLN A 146 -24.59 -10.39 38.49
N ALA A 147 -25.64 -9.62 38.18
CA ALA A 147 -26.50 -8.87 39.11
C ALA A 147 -26.19 -7.38 39.39
N GLU A 148 -27.12 -6.57 38.86
CA GLU A 148 -27.83 -5.48 39.54
C GLU A 148 -27.03 -4.27 40.03
N ASP A 149 -27.01 -3.22 39.20
CA ASP A 149 -27.70 -1.97 39.58
C ASP A 149 -27.98 -1.08 38.36
N ARG A 150 -29.23 -0.60 38.26
CA ARG A 150 -29.67 0.44 37.31
C ARG A 150 -29.21 1.79 37.88
N ILE A 151 -28.77 2.76 37.07
CA ILE A 151 -29.58 3.93 36.66
C ILE A 151 -28.73 4.84 35.74
N ASN A 152 -29.34 5.28 34.62
CA ASN A 152 -29.05 6.47 33.78
C ASN A 152 -27.69 6.60 33.06
N SER A 153 -27.66 6.26 31.77
CA SER A 153 -27.59 7.25 30.68
C SER A 153 -27.50 6.55 29.32
N CYS A 154 -28.26 7.07 28.36
CA CYS A 154 -28.26 6.63 26.97
C CYS A 154 -26.95 7.01 26.27
N SER A 155 -26.55 6.17 25.30
CA SER A 155 -25.52 6.39 24.29
C SER A 155 -24.06 6.45 24.72
N THR A 156 -23.42 5.28 24.85
CA THR A 156 -21.98 5.15 24.62
C THR A 156 -21.68 3.78 24.01
N GLY A 157 -21.63 3.73 22.68
CA GLY A 157 -20.77 2.74 22.02
C GLY A 157 -19.31 2.93 22.45
N PRO A 158 -18.43 1.94 22.21
CA PRO A 158 -17.02 2.07 22.58
C PRO A 158 -16.44 3.32 21.90
N LYS A 159 -16.10 4.34 22.70
CA LYS A 159 -15.40 5.54 22.25
C LYS A 159 -14.00 5.11 21.82
N ILE A 160 -13.83 4.82 20.52
CA ILE A 160 -12.54 4.86 19.84
C ILE A 160 -11.92 6.20 20.23
N SER A 161 -10.73 6.22 20.84
CA SER A 161 -10.12 7.51 21.13
C SER A 161 -9.79 8.18 19.79
N ASP A 162 -10.37 9.36 19.58
CA ASP A 162 -10.45 10.09 18.30
C ASP A 162 -9.10 10.70 17.85
N LYS A 163 -7.98 10.20 18.39
CA LYS A 163 -6.64 10.70 18.10
C LYS A 163 -6.08 10.02 16.86
N GLY A 164 -6.60 10.42 15.69
CA GLY A 164 -6.06 10.04 14.39
C GLY A 164 -4.86 10.91 14.00
N VAL A 165 -3.76 10.29 13.59
CA VAL A 165 -2.54 10.95 13.09
C VAL A 165 -2.59 11.06 11.57
N LEU A 166 -2.21 12.21 11.02
CA LEU A 166 -2.24 12.46 9.58
C LEU A 166 -0.92 12.04 8.91
N VAL A 167 -1.00 11.11 7.98
CA VAL A 167 0.05 10.73 7.04
C VAL A 167 -0.13 11.51 5.73
N ASP A 168 0.90 12.21 5.27
CA ASP A 168 0.78 13.09 4.11
C ASP A 168 0.82 12.30 2.80
N ILE A 169 1.66 11.26 2.71
CA ILE A 169 1.73 10.34 1.56
C ILE A 169 1.84 8.90 2.05
N VAL A 170 1.05 7.99 1.46
CA VAL A 170 1.21 6.55 1.64
C VAL A 170 1.70 5.97 0.32
N ALA A 171 2.94 5.49 0.31
CA ALA A 171 3.66 4.98 -0.86
C ALA A 171 3.97 3.47 -0.72
N GLU A 172 4.57 2.90 -1.77
CA GLU A 172 4.96 1.48 -1.87
C GLU A 172 3.78 0.54 -1.56
N ASN A 173 2.60 0.88 -2.10
CA ASN A 173 1.34 0.16 -1.88
C ASN A 173 0.96 0.01 -0.40
N GLY A 174 1.39 0.93 0.47
CA GLY A 174 1.08 0.93 1.89
C GLY A 174 2.26 0.66 2.82
N LEU A 175 3.40 0.19 2.28
CA LEU A 175 4.59 -0.16 3.06
C LEU A 175 5.40 1.06 3.52
N GLU A 176 5.18 2.24 2.94
CA GLU A 176 5.90 3.47 3.32
C GLU A 176 4.91 4.60 3.65
N TRP A 177 5.07 5.20 4.83
CA TRP A 177 4.31 6.36 5.29
C TRP A 177 5.22 7.57 5.37
N ILE A 178 4.86 8.64 4.69
CA ILE A 178 5.70 9.83 4.60
C ILE A 178 4.99 11.00 5.30
N LYS A 179 5.70 11.62 6.24
CA LYS A 179 5.31 12.86 6.91
C LYS A 179 6.18 14.01 6.39
N ILE A 180 5.57 15.11 5.99
CA ILE A 180 6.27 16.25 5.42
C ILE A 180 6.06 17.45 6.34
N SER A 181 7.15 18.12 6.73
CA SER A 181 7.10 19.36 7.51
C SER A 181 7.96 20.42 6.86
N THR A 182 7.36 21.56 6.53
CA THR A 182 8.05 22.74 5.97
C THR A 182 8.55 23.71 7.05
N ILE A 183 8.65 23.26 8.30
CA ILE A 183 9.21 24.05 9.39
C ILE A 183 10.64 24.53 9.04
N THR A 184 10.95 25.77 9.37
CA THR A 184 12.29 26.34 9.17
C THR A 184 13.15 26.14 10.42
N GLU A 185 14.46 26.10 10.26
CA GLU A 185 15.42 26.01 11.38
C GLU A 185 15.15 27.09 12.44
N LYS A 186 14.95 28.34 12.01
CA LYS A 186 14.60 29.45 12.91
C LYS A 186 13.32 29.16 13.71
N ARG A 187 12.28 28.62 13.07
CA ARG A 187 11.02 28.29 13.75
C ARG A 187 11.20 27.13 14.73
N LEU A 188 11.99 26.13 14.36
CA LEU A 188 12.31 24.99 15.21
C LEU A 188 13.05 25.45 16.48
N LEU A 189 14.07 26.30 16.36
CA LEU A 189 14.79 26.85 17.51
C LEU A 189 13.88 27.64 18.46
N PHE A 190 12.89 28.38 17.93
CA PHE A 190 11.90 29.04 18.77
C PHE A 190 10.99 28.05 19.52
N GLU A 191 10.62 26.94 18.89
CA GLU A 191 9.84 25.88 19.55
C GLU A 191 10.67 25.16 20.61
N MET A 192 11.95 24.90 20.36
CA MET A 192 12.89 24.36 21.35
C MET A 192 13.04 25.28 22.56
N ALA A 193 13.21 26.59 22.32
CA ALA A 193 13.28 27.59 23.39
C ALA A 193 12.01 27.62 24.25
N LYS A 194 10.84 27.46 23.62
CA LYS A 194 9.55 27.49 24.31
C LYS A 194 9.33 26.25 25.19
N GLU A 195 9.76 25.08 24.76
CA GLU A 195 9.60 23.82 25.50
C GLU A 195 10.69 23.60 26.57
N GLY A 196 11.70 24.47 26.63
CA GLY A 196 12.80 24.42 27.60
C GLY A 196 14.10 23.94 26.96
N TRP A 197 14.98 24.88 26.62
CA TRP A 197 16.25 24.65 25.91
C TRP A 197 17.21 23.70 26.64
N GLU A 198 17.14 23.65 27.98
CA GLU A 198 18.03 22.88 28.85
C GLU A 198 17.93 21.36 28.62
N SER A 199 16.84 20.85 28.04
CA SER A 199 16.68 19.42 27.74
C SER A 199 17.54 18.93 26.58
N TYR A 200 18.09 19.83 25.75
CA TYR A 200 18.82 19.48 24.52
C TYR A 200 20.31 19.90 24.57
N ALA A 201 20.71 20.66 25.59
CA ALA A 201 22.06 21.24 25.69
C ALA A 201 23.01 20.47 26.65
N ASP A 202 22.51 19.49 27.40
CA ASP A 202 23.31 18.84 28.46
C ASP A 202 23.69 17.39 28.12
N PHE A 203 24.79 17.26 27.38
CA PHE A 203 25.60 16.04 27.39
C PHE A 203 27.00 16.39 27.89
N SER A 204 27.12 16.88 29.13
CA SER A 204 28.33 16.69 29.93
C SER A 204 28.09 16.90 31.42
N ASP A 205 27.47 15.96 32.12
CA ASP A 205 28.06 15.47 33.37
C ASP A 205 27.45 14.14 33.83
N GLU A 206 28.29 13.26 34.36
CA GLU A 206 27.88 12.00 34.97
C GLU A 206 27.15 12.26 36.29
N SER A 207 25.91 11.79 36.42
CA SER A 207 25.41 11.39 37.74
C SER A 207 24.35 10.30 37.65
N GLU A 208 24.75 9.11 38.09
CA GLU A 208 23.92 7.98 38.48
C GLU A 208 22.90 8.36 39.58
N ALA A 209 21.61 8.07 39.36
CA ALA A 209 20.68 7.58 40.41
C ALA A 209 19.26 7.27 39.88
N ASP A 210 18.97 5.97 39.81
CA ASP A 210 17.80 5.24 40.35
C ASP A 210 16.36 5.47 39.81
N ASP A 211 15.95 4.46 39.03
CA ASP A 211 14.72 3.66 38.98
C ASP A 211 13.30 4.22 39.19
N SER A 212 12.43 3.77 38.27
CA SER A 212 10.99 3.45 38.40
C SER A 212 9.91 4.56 38.44
N SER A 213 9.46 4.99 37.25
CA SER A 213 8.01 5.08 36.91
C SER A 213 7.76 5.52 35.47
N ALA A 214 8.03 4.65 34.50
CA ALA A 214 7.67 4.87 33.10
C ALA A 214 6.15 4.71 32.91
N GLY A 215 5.45 5.74 32.39
CA GLY A 215 4.13 5.50 31.81
C GLY A 215 3.28 6.67 31.36
N ALA A 216 3.30 7.86 31.99
CA ALA A 216 2.29 8.86 31.65
C ALA A 216 2.65 10.34 31.83
N THR A 217 3.80 10.69 32.40
CA THR A 217 4.08 12.08 32.85
C THR A 217 5.13 12.83 32.04
N ASN A 218 5.81 12.21 31.06
CA ASN A 218 6.93 12.84 30.34
C ASN A 218 6.64 13.27 28.89
N ARG A 219 5.36 13.49 28.54
CA ARG A 219 4.98 14.02 27.21
C ARG A 219 5.08 15.55 27.12
N ASN A 220 5.04 16.25 28.25
CA ASN A 220 4.76 17.69 28.30
C ASN A 220 5.94 18.62 27.94
N GLY A 221 7.13 18.11 27.62
CA GLY A 221 8.29 18.90 27.14
C GLY A 221 8.86 18.48 25.79
N LYS A 222 8.21 17.53 25.08
CA LYS A 222 8.66 17.09 23.75
C LYS A 222 8.10 17.99 22.65
N LEU A 223 8.92 18.26 21.64
CA LEU A 223 8.49 18.97 20.43
C LEU A 223 7.35 18.21 19.70
N GLU A 224 6.43 18.97 19.10
CA GLU A 224 5.25 18.42 18.42
C GLU A 224 5.59 17.41 17.33
N LEU A 225 6.66 17.65 16.55
CA LEU A 225 7.07 16.71 15.50
C LEU A 225 7.57 15.38 16.06
N ILE A 226 8.22 15.37 17.22
CA ILE A 226 8.63 14.14 17.91
C ILE A 226 7.39 13.38 18.39
N ARG A 227 6.42 14.09 18.98
CA ARG A 227 5.13 13.50 19.39
C ARG A 227 4.40 12.85 18.20
N ILE A 228 4.39 13.52 17.04
CA ILE A 228 3.81 12.98 15.81
C ILE A 228 4.58 11.75 15.33
N ALA A 229 5.92 11.74 15.41
CA ALA A 229 6.73 10.58 15.04
C ALA A 229 6.43 9.37 15.92
N GLU A 230 6.35 9.54 17.24
CA GLU A 230 5.96 8.50 18.19
C GLU A 230 4.54 7.98 17.92
N ASP A 231 3.58 8.89 17.72
CA ASP A 231 2.19 8.52 17.45
C ASP A 231 2.05 7.81 16.09
N LEU A 232 2.81 8.23 15.06
CA LEU A 232 2.88 7.51 13.78
C LEU A 232 3.51 6.13 13.93
N LYS A 233 4.57 6.00 14.73
CA LYS A 233 5.22 4.70 15.01
C LYS A 233 4.27 3.76 15.74
N LEU A 234 3.47 4.28 16.65
CA LEU A 234 2.43 3.51 17.33
C LEU A 234 1.31 3.11 16.36
N ALA A 235 0.89 4.02 15.49
CA ALA A 235 -0.12 3.76 14.47
C ALA A 235 0.38 2.76 13.39
N SER A 236 1.66 2.76 13.03
CA SER A 236 2.17 1.82 12.02
C SER A 236 2.18 0.38 12.54
N ARG A 237 2.34 0.17 13.85
CA ARG A 237 2.22 -1.14 14.50
C ARG A 237 0.81 -1.73 14.45
N THR A 238 -0.24 -0.94 14.17
CA THR A 238 -1.62 -1.45 14.03
C THR A 238 -1.98 -1.80 12.59
N VAL A 239 -1.07 -1.56 11.65
CA VAL A 239 -1.28 -1.81 10.22
C VAL A 239 -0.20 -2.76 9.72
N ARG A 240 -0.61 -3.83 9.05
CA ARG A 240 0.31 -4.74 8.36
C ARG A 240 -0.02 -4.78 6.88
N VAL A 241 0.99 -4.57 6.06
CA VAL A 241 0.93 -4.67 4.59
C VAL A 241 1.97 -5.70 4.19
N GLN A 242 1.57 -6.74 3.46
CA GLN A 242 2.47 -7.83 3.06
C GLN A 242 3.33 -8.37 4.21
N PHE A 243 2.70 -8.69 5.34
CA PHE A 243 3.38 -9.24 6.52
C PHE A 243 4.31 -8.27 7.27
N GLN A 244 4.44 -7.02 6.82
CA GLN A 244 5.33 -6.01 7.40
C GLN A 244 4.56 -4.79 7.91
N HIS A 245 5.13 -4.11 8.91
CA HIS A 245 4.66 -2.80 9.33
C HIS A 245 5.20 -1.71 8.42
N PRO A 246 4.40 -0.67 8.10
CA PRO A 246 4.87 0.43 7.30
C PRO A 246 6.08 1.15 7.92
N ARG A 247 7.11 1.38 7.11
CA ARG A 247 8.23 2.25 7.46
C ARG A 247 7.79 3.70 7.42
N ILE A 248 8.32 4.51 8.33
CA ILE A 248 7.94 5.92 8.46
C ILE A 248 9.12 6.77 8.05
N ARG A 249 8.88 7.68 7.10
CA ARG A 249 9.86 8.65 6.64
C ARG A 249 9.39 10.08 6.87
N PHE A 250 10.19 10.86 7.57
CA PHE A 250 10.01 12.29 7.74
C PHE A 250 10.83 13.04 6.70
N VAL A 251 10.20 13.97 6.00
CA VAL A 251 10.84 14.84 5.02
C VAL A 251 10.76 16.28 5.52
N LEU A 252 11.93 16.90 5.70
CA LEU A 252 12.11 18.23 6.26
C LEU A 252 12.82 19.13 5.23
N PRO A 253 12.09 19.70 4.24
CA PRO A 253 12.73 20.38 3.11
C PRO A 253 13.54 21.63 3.48
N ASN A 254 13.18 22.28 4.59
CA ASN A 254 13.74 23.57 5.02
C ASN A 254 14.71 23.44 6.20
N ILE A 255 15.16 22.21 6.51
CA ILE A 255 16.13 21.92 7.56
C ILE A 255 17.40 21.37 6.92
N ARG A 256 18.56 21.82 7.40
CA ARG A 256 19.88 21.35 6.99
C ARG A 256 20.56 20.65 8.16
N GLU A 257 20.89 19.39 7.93
CA GLU A 257 21.66 18.58 8.87
C GLU A 257 23.16 18.97 8.84
N GLY A 258 23.81 18.95 9.99
CA GLY A 258 25.23 19.24 10.18
C GLY A 258 25.59 20.73 10.24
N VAL A 259 24.59 21.62 10.35
CA VAL A 259 24.80 23.07 10.41
C VAL A 259 24.62 23.61 11.82
N LEU A 260 23.63 23.13 12.57
CA LEU A 260 23.27 23.60 13.90
C LEU A 260 23.12 22.41 14.84
N SER A 261 23.93 22.35 15.89
CA SER A 261 23.97 21.23 16.85
C SER A 261 22.60 20.94 17.49
N ASP A 262 21.84 21.98 17.83
CA ASP A 262 20.50 21.81 18.42
C ASP A 262 19.50 21.18 17.44
N VAL A 263 19.60 21.54 16.15
CA VAL A 263 18.76 20.98 15.09
C VAL A 263 19.15 19.53 14.80
N ASP A 264 20.45 19.23 14.86
CA ASP A 264 20.96 17.86 14.69
C ASP A 264 20.52 16.96 15.85
N ALA A 265 20.55 17.45 17.09
CA ALA A 265 19.99 16.74 18.25
C ALA A 265 18.50 16.42 18.08
N PHE A 266 17.70 17.38 17.58
CA PHE A 266 16.30 17.15 17.24
C PHE A 266 16.11 16.08 16.14
N ILE A 267 16.97 16.07 15.13
CA ILE A 267 16.93 15.05 14.06
C ILE A 267 17.25 13.67 14.65
N ASP A 268 18.22 13.59 15.56
CA ASP A 268 18.58 12.34 16.23
C ASP A 268 17.47 11.84 17.15
N ASP A 269 16.74 12.73 17.82
CA ASP A 269 15.54 12.36 18.59
C ASP A 269 14.43 11.79 17.70
N LEU A 270 14.21 12.36 16.51
CA LEU A 270 13.29 11.79 15.53
C LEU A 270 13.75 10.38 15.12
N ARG A 271 15.04 10.19 14.83
CA ARG A 271 15.60 8.87 14.49
C ARG A 271 15.47 7.89 15.65
N ALA A 272 15.68 8.34 16.88
CA ALA A 272 15.49 7.55 18.10
C ALA A 272 14.03 7.12 18.30
N ALA A 273 13.06 7.92 17.83
CA ALA A 273 11.65 7.51 17.77
C ALA A 273 11.37 6.41 16.73
N GLY A 274 12.38 6.02 15.94
CA GLY A 274 12.31 4.91 14.98
C GLY A 274 11.73 5.29 13.62
N VAL A 275 11.93 6.54 13.19
CA VAL A 275 11.58 7.04 11.86
C VAL A 275 12.83 7.40 11.03
N GLU A 276 12.75 7.22 9.72
CA GLU A 276 13.78 7.70 8.79
C GLU A 276 13.62 9.21 8.59
N VAL A 277 14.70 9.99 8.61
CA VAL A 277 14.62 11.46 8.44
C VAL A 277 15.43 11.88 7.21
N GLN A 278 14.81 12.71 6.36
CA GLN A 278 15.42 13.26 5.15
C GLN A 278 15.32 14.79 5.13
N CYS A 279 16.47 15.45 5.14
CA CYS A 279 16.61 16.91 5.19
C CYS A 279 16.89 17.55 3.82
N GLY A 280 16.77 18.87 3.73
CA GLY A 280 16.83 19.68 2.50
C GLY A 280 17.95 19.35 1.50
N PRO A 281 19.23 19.29 1.92
CA PRO A 281 20.34 18.95 1.01
C PRO A 281 20.21 17.56 0.38
N GLY A 282 19.70 16.57 1.13
CA GLY A 282 19.45 15.22 0.64
C GLY A 282 18.24 15.10 -0.31
N LEU A 283 17.42 16.15 -0.44
CA LEU A 283 16.27 16.20 -1.36
C LEU A 283 16.65 16.80 -2.71
N GLN A 284 17.67 17.65 -2.77
CA GLN A 284 18.15 18.26 -4.02
C GLN A 284 18.67 17.20 -5.00
N LEU A 285 19.35 16.16 -4.48
CA LEU A 285 19.81 15.00 -5.26
C LEU A 285 18.65 14.18 -5.88
N LEU A 286 17.50 14.11 -5.21
CA LEU A 286 16.28 13.47 -5.76
C LEU A 286 15.57 14.37 -6.78
N SER A 287 15.66 15.68 -6.59
CA SER A 287 15.03 16.71 -7.42
C SER A 287 15.67 16.84 -8.80
N GLU A 288 16.99 16.62 -8.92
CA GLU A 288 17.70 16.63 -10.20
C GLU A 288 17.38 15.41 -11.06
N GLN A 289 16.95 14.31 -10.45
CA GLN A 289 16.64 13.04 -11.12
C GLN A 289 15.16 12.90 -11.54
N SER A 290 14.25 13.74 -11.03
CA SER A 290 12.79 13.53 -11.14
C SER A 290 12.01 14.77 -11.60
N GLN A 291 12.51 15.50 -12.62
CA GLN A 291 11.78 16.64 -13.17
C GLN A 291 10.53 16.22 -13.96
N GLU A 292 10.52 15.03 -14.56
CA GLU A 292 9.36 14.49 -15.27
C GLU A 292 8.49 13.58 -14.38
N MET A 293 7.17 13.75 -14.48
CA MET A 293 6.19 12.96 -13.76
C MET A 293 5.98 11.59 -14.46
N ASP A 294 6.63 10.55 -13.93
CA ASP A 294 6.33 9.16 -14.31
C ASP A 294 5.05 8.70 -13.60
N ILE A 295 3.91 8.97 -14.23
CA ILE A 295 2.59 8.60 -13.70
C ILE A 295 2.50 7.09 -13.47
N ASP A 296 3.09 6.27 -14.34
CA ASP A 296 2.95 4.81 -14.30
C ASP A 296 3.60 4.22 -13.06
N ARG A 297 4.75 4.75 -12.68
CA ARG A 297 5.42 4.42 -11.41
C ARG A 297 4.60 4.82 -10.19
N MET A 298 3.91 5.96 -10.23
CA MET A 298 3.13 6.49 -9.11
C MET A 298 1.85 5.69 -8.83
N LEU A 299 1.24 5.06 -9.84
CA LEU A 299 -0.02 4.34 -9.68
C LEU A 299 0.09 3.17 -8.68
N PRO A 300 -0.96 2.88 -7.89
CA PRO A 300 -1.04 1.65 -7.13
C PRO A 300 -0.80 0.45 -8.04
N ALA A 301 0.10 -0.43 -7.65
CA ALA A 301 0.25 -1.73 -8.26
C ALA A 301 -0.56 -2.75 -7.47
N ALA A 302 -1.18 -3.70 -8.17
CA ALA A 302 -1.59 -4.91 -7.49
C ALA A 302 -0.32 -5.52 -6.88
N ILE A 303 -0.42 -5.98 -5.63
CA ILE A 303 0.67 -6.70 -4.99
C ILE A 303 0.69 -8.09 -5.61
N THR A 304 1.25 -8.20 -6.81
CA THR A 304 1.52 -9.47 -7.45
C THR A 304 2.96 -9.85 -7.13
N PRO A 305 3.20 -11.08 -6.64
CA PRO A 305 4.57 -11.53 -6.43
C PRO A 305 5.29 -11.58 -7.79
N ARG A 306 6.59 -11.33 -7.76
CA ARG A 306 7.44 -11.56 -8.93
C ARG A 306 7.41 -13.06 -9.27
N LEU A 307 7.17 -13.39 -10.54
CA LEU A 307 7.20 -14.78 -10.99
C LEU A 307 8.58 -15.39 -10.74
N THR A 308 8.58 -16.58 -10.16
CA THR A 308 9.77 -17.40 -9.92
C THR A 308 9.98 -18.36 -11.08
N ASN A 309 11.24 -18.74 -11.36
CA ASN A 309 11.58 -19.67 -12.45
C ASN A 309 10.78 -21.00 -12.42
N THR A 310 10.37 -21.42 -11.23
CA THR A 310 9.46 -22.54 -11.02
C THR A 310 8.15 -22.02 -10.45
N ILE A 311 7.01 -22.50 -10.96
CA ILE A 311 5.69 -22.10 -10.51
C ILE A 311 4.93 -23.34 -10.03
N ASN A 312 4.39 -23.24 -8.82
CA ASN A 312 3.50 -24.24 -8.24
C ASN A 312 2.05 -23.96 -8.68
N ILE A 313 1.45 -24.91 -9.39
CA ILE A 313 0.13 -24.79 -9.99
C ILE A 313 -0.92 -25.43 -9.09
N ASP A 314 -1.89 -24.62 -8.64
CA ASP A 314 -3.04 -25.09 -7.88
C ASP A 314 -4.02 -25.88 -8.77
N CYS A 315 -4.82 -26.76 -8.14
CA CYS A 315 -5.85 -27.54 -8.80
C CYS A 315 -6.85 -26.67 -9.59
N THR A 316 -7.15 -25.45 -9.13
CA THR A 316 -8.07 -24.55 -9.85
C THR A 316 -7.51 -24.09 -11.19
N ILE A 317 -6.20 -23.84 -11.27
CA ILE A 317 -5.51 -23.50 -12.52
C ILE A 317 -5.37 -24.73 -13.41
N LEU A 318 -5.09 -25.89 -12.83
CA LEU A 318 -5.07 -27.15 -13.59
C LEU A 318 -6.42 -27.41 -14.29
N LEU A 319 -7.55 -27.15 -13.61
CA LEU A 319 -8.88 -27.26 -14.20
C LEU A 319 -9.14 -26.19 -15.27
N ALA A 320 -8.67 -24.97 -15.06
CA ALA A 320 -8.77 -23.90 -16.04
C ALA A 320 -8.01 -24.23 -17.32
N LEU A 321 -6.80 -24.77 -17.19
CA LEU A 321 -5.98 -25.20 -18.32
C LEU A 321 -6.66 -26.29 -19.15
N ILE A 322 -7.41 -27.21 -18.56
CA ILE A 322 -7.99 -28.31 -19.35
C ILE A 322 -9.43 -28.06 -19.78
N SER A 323 -10.10 -27.01 -19.30
CA SER A 323 -11.52 -26.77 -19.53
C SER A 323 -11.84 -26.59 -21.02
N ASP A 324 -12.91 -27.24 -21.50
CA ASP A 324 -13.41 -26.99 -22.86
C ASP A 324 -13.84 -25.52 -23.04
N ILE A 325 -14.28 -24.85 -21.98
CA ILE A 325 -14.69 -23.44 -22.05
C ILE A 325 -13.54 -22.57 -22.54
N SER A 326 -12.30 -22.87 -22.14
CA SER A 326 -11.13 -22.06 -22.49
C SER A 326 -10.43 -22.46 -23.79
N HIS A 327 -10.86 -23.56 -24.42
CA HIS A 327 -10.21 -24.10 -25.62
C HIS A 327 -11.14 -24.31 -26.82
N CYS A 328 -12.45 -24.15 -26.64
CA CYS A 328 -13.44 -24.32 -27.70
C CYS A 328 -14.14 -22.99 -27.97
N SER A 329 -14.43 -22.72 -29.24
CA SER A 329 -15.29 -21.60 -29.60
C SER A 329 -16.73 -21.87 -29.16
N ARG A 330 -17.53 -20.81 -29.00
CA ARG A 330 -18.95 -20.93 -28.61
C ARG A 330 -19.73 -21.89 -29.51
N GLN A 331 -19.42 -21.93 -30.80
CA GLN A 331 -20.08 -22.80 -31.78
C GLN A 331 -19.73 -24.28 -31.60
N GLN A 332 -18.57 -24.59 -31.02
CA GLN A 332 -18.11 -25.95 -30.76
C GLN A 332 -18.68 -26.50 -29.44
N LEU A 333 -19.13 -25.63 -28.55
CA LEU A 333 -19.77 -26.03 -27.31
C LEU A 333 -21.23 -26.45 -27.56
N PRO A 334 -21.76 -27.49 -26.87
CA PRO A 334 -23.13 -27.94 -27.07
C PRO A 334 -24.15 -26.82 -26.89
N ALA A 335 -25.12 -26.75 -27.82
CA ALA A 335 -26.11 -25.68 -27.83
C ALA A 335 -26.96 -25.69 -26.54
N PRO A 336 -27.32 -24.51 -25.99
CA PRO A 336 -28.07 -24.37 -24.73
C PRO A 336 -29.47 -25.03 -24.70
N GLY A 337 -29.93 -25.59 -25.83
CA GLY A 337 -31.20 -26.33 -25.93
C GLY A 337 -31.11 -27.84 -25.63
N ALA A 338 -29.92 -28.46 -25.67
CA ALA A 338 -29.77 -29.91 -25.48
C ALA A 338 -29.46 -30.32 -24.02
N SER A 339 -28.83 -29.43 -23.26
CA SER A 339 -28.53 -29.62 -21.83
C SER A 339 -28.51 -28.27 -21.13
N THR A 340 -29.33 -28.10 -20.10
CA THR A 340 -29.35 -26.86 -19.32
C THR A 340 -28.08 -26.78 -18.47
N TYR A 341 -27.03 -26.14 -18.98
CA TYR A 341 -25.85 -25.81 -18.19
C TYR A 341 -26.24 -24.97 -16.97
N HIS A 342 -25.47 -25.12 -15.90
CA HIS A 342 -25.62 -24.25 -14.75
C HIS A 342 -25.34 -22.79 -15.14
N LYS A 343 -26.09 -21.83 -14.57
CA LYS A 343 -25.96 -20.40 -14.91
C LYS A 343 -24.53 -19.87 -14.80
N ALA A 344 -23.74 -20.42 -13.88
CA ALA A 344 -22.32 -20.05 -13.73
C ALA A 344 -21.48 -20.44 -14.95
N ILE A 345 -21.70 -21.62 -15.54
CA ILE A 345 -21.00 -22.08 -16.74
C ILE A 345 -21.36 -21.19 -17.93
N LEU A 346 -22.65 -20.85 -18.09
CA LEU A 346 -23.09 -19.96 -19.17
C LEU A 346 -22.38 -18.59 -19.12
N ARG A 347 -22.28 -17.99 -17.92
CA ARG A 347 -21.55 -16.75 -17.71
C ARG A 347 -20.05 -16.89 -18.01
N GLN A 348 -19.44 -18.03 -17.68
CA GLN A 348 -18.03 -18.29 -17.99
C GLN A 348 -17.81 -18.37 -19.50
N ILE A 349 -18.71 -19.02 -20.25
CA ILE A 349 -18.63 -19.09 -21.71
C ILE A 349 -18.81 -17.70 -22.32
N GLU A 350 -19.79 -16.91 -21.86
CA GLU A 350 -20.01 -15.54 -22.32
C GLU A 350 -18.79 -14.63 -22.02
N ALA A 351 -18.19 -14.78 -20.84
CA ALA A 351 -16.98 -14.03 -20.48
C ALA A 351 -15.79 -14.39 -21.39
N GLU A 352 -15.63 -15.68 -21.73
CA GLU A 352 -14.54 -16.16 -22.59
C GLU A 352 -14.59 -15.57 -24.02
N GLU A 353 -15.77 -15.21 -24.53
CA GLU A 353 -15.91 -14.54 -25.83
C GLU A 353 -15.27 -13.14 -25.85
N SER A 354 -15.17 -12.51 -24.67
CA SER A 354 -14.61 -11.15 -24.53
C SER A 354 -13.16 -11.12 -24.08
N SER A 355 -12.73 -12.10 -23.27
CA SER A 355 -11.35 -12.27 -22.83
C SER A 355 -11.05 -13.74 -22.62
N HIS A 356 -10.00 -14.21 -23.29
CA HIS A 356 -9.62 -15.61 -23.33
C HIS A 356 -8.70 -15.94 -22.16
N LEU A 357 -9.20 -16.72 -21.20
CA LEU A 357 -8.49 -17.00 -19.94
C LEU A 357 -7.11 -17.60 -20.19
N VAL A 358 -7.03 -18.63 -21.02
CA VAL A 358 -5.76 -19.34 -21.27
C VAL A 358 -4.75 -18.44 -21.97
N PHE A 359 -5.19 -17.70 -22.98
CA PHE A 359 -4.29 -16.89 -23.81
C PHE A 359 -3.89 -15.57 -23.12
N ASP A 360 -4.86 -14.86 -22.53
CA ASP A 360 -4.67 -13.53 -21.96
C ASP A 360 -4.09 -13.58 -20.53
N GLU A 361 -4.42 -14.60 -19.73
CA GLU A 361 -4.06 -14.64 -18.30
C GLU A 361 -3.12 -15.80 -17.93
N LEU A 362 -3.32 -17.01 -18.46
CA LEU A 362 -2.51 -18.17 -18.05
C LEU A 362 -1.16 -18.24 -18.77
N TYR A 363 -1.15 -18.20 -20.11
CA TYR A 363 0.08 -18.32 -20.89
C TYR A 363 1.17 -17.29 -20.52
N PRO A 364 0.87 -16.01 -20.27
CA PRO A 364 1.88 -15.05 -19.83
C PRO A 364 2.56 -15.42 -18.50
N VAL A 365 1.86 -16.18 -17.64
CA VAL A 365 2.42 -16.67 -16.37
C VAL A 365 3.20 -17.97 -16.57
N LEU A 366 2.76 -18.84 -17.47
CA LEU A 366 3.33 -20.19 -17.64
C LEU A 366 4.52 -20.25 -18.60
N ASP A 367 4.58 -19.36 -19.59
CA ASP A 367 5.61 -19.38 -20.63
C ASP A 367 7.02 -19.15 -20.04
N GLY A 368 7.98 -19.97 -20.45
CA GLY A 368 9.36 -19.88 -19.96
C GLY A 368 9.61 -20.39 -18.53
N HIS A 369 8.60 -20.93 -17.84
CA HIS A 369 8.71 -21.39 -16.46
C HIS A 369 8.63 -22.91 -16.33
N VAL A 370 9.32 -23.44 -15.30
CA VAL A 370 9.18 -24.84 -14.89
C VAL A 370 7.87 -24.98 -14.11
N LEU A 371 7.01 -25.89 -14.53
CA LEU A 371 5.69 -26.08 -13.91
C LEU A 371 5.70 -27.30 -12.97
N GLU A 372 5.30 -27.08 -11.73
CA GLU A 372 5.13 -28.12 -10.72
C GLU A 372 3.71 -28.07 -10.13
N CYS A 373 3.19 -29.18 -9.64
CA CYS A 373 1.98 -29.21 -8.82
C CYS A 373 2.08 -30.32 -7.78
N THR A 374 1.36 -30.17 -6.66
CA THR A 374 1.39 -31.22 -5.63
C THR A 374 0.58 -32.44 -6.03
N ALA A 375 0.93 -33.61 -5.49
CA ALA A 375 0.19 -34.86 -5.71
C ALA A 375 -1.30 -34.74 -5.33
N HIS A 376 -1.62 -33.94 -4.30
CA HIS A 376 -3.00 -33.64 -3.91
C HIS A 376 -3.74 -32.83 -4.99
N ALA A 377 -3.10 -31.80 -5.58
CA ALA A 377 -3.70 -31.01 -6.65
C ALA A 377 -3.94 -31.87 -7.91
N ALA A 378 -2.92 -32.62 -8.33
CA ALA A 378 -3.03 -33.52 -9.49
C ALA A 378 -4.04 -34.66 -9.25
N GLY A 379 -4.10 -35.21 -8.04
CA GLY A 379 -5.10 -36.21 -7.63
C GLY A 379 -6.51 -35.66 -7.72
N ARG A 380 -6.76 -34.50 -7.12
CA ARG A 380 -8.09 -33.86 -7.13
C ARG A 380 -8.54 -33.48 -8.53
N MET A 381 -7.66 -32.93 -9.36
CA MET A 381 -7.98 -32.66 -10.76
C MET A 381 -8.41 -33.97 -11.47
N ARG A 382 -7.64 -35.05 -11.33
CA ARG A 382 -7.96 -36.34 -11.96
C ARG A 382 -9.31 -36.91 -11.50
N GLU A 383 -9.63 -36.81 -10.21
CA GLU A 383 -10.96 -37.20 -9.69
C GLU A 383 -12.09 -36.42 -10.37
N ILE A 384 -11.93 -35.09 -10.49
CA ILE A 384 -12.93 -34.21 -11.10
C ILE A 384 -13.09 -34.53 -12.59
N VAL A 385 -11.99 -34.71 -13.33
CA VAL A 385 -12.00 -35.07 -14.75
C VAL A 385 -12.62 -36.45 -14.96
N GLN A 386 -12.30 -37.43 -14.14
CA GLN A 386 -12.89 -38.77 -14.24
C GLN A 386 -14.40 -38.75 -14.02
N CYS A 387 -14.86 -37.95 -13.05
CA CYS A 387 -16.27 -37.82 -12.71
C CYS A 387 -17.05 -37.02 -13.76
N MET A 388 -16.53 -35.87 -14.18
CA MET A 388 -17.30 -34.85 -14.92
C MET A 388 -16.72 -34.50 -16.29
N GLY A 389 -15.45 -34.80 -16.56
CA GLY A 389 -14.73 -34.33 -17.73
C GLY A 389 -15.25 -34.89 -19.06
N THR A 390 -15.19 -34.08 -20.11
CA THR A 390 -15.41 -34.53 -21.49
C THR A 390 -14.21 -35.34 -22.00
N PRO A 391 -14.33 -36.05 -23.14
CA PRO A 391 -13.19 -36.72 -23.75
C PRO A 391 -12.05 -35.76 -24.10
N SER A 392 -12.36 -34.52 -24.50
CA SER A 392 -11.36 -33.49 -24.82
C SER A 392 -10.65 -32.98 -23.56
N GLU A 393 -11.40 -32.71 -22.48
CA GLU A 393 -10.83 -32.32 -21.18
C GLU A 393 -9.93 -33.43 -20.60
N THR A 394 -10.33 -34.70 -20.79
CA THR A 394 -9.53 -35.86 -20.36
C THR A 394 -8.21 -35.96 -21.14
N LYS A 395 -8.25 -35.77 -22.47
CA LYS A 395 -7.03 -35.74 -23.30
C LYS A 395 -6.10 -34.60 -22.91
N ARG A 396 -6.63 -33.40 -22.68
CA ARG A 396 -5.84 -32.27 -22.19
C ARG A 396 -5.20 -32.55 -20.82
N ALA A 397 -5.93 -33.19 -19.91
CA ALA A 397 -5.38 -33.62 -18.62
C ALA A 397 -4.21 -34.62 -18.76
N ASP A 398 -4.34 -35.58 -19.67
CA ASP A 398 -3.26 -36.52 -19.99
C ASP A 398 -2.01 -35.81 -20.52
N ILE A 399 -2.18 -34.86 -21.46
CA ILE A 399 -1.10 -34.08 -22.06
C ILE A 399 -0.37 -33.24 -21.00
N ILE A 400 -1.09 -32.42 -20.21
CA ILE A 400 -0.43 -31.51 -19.26
C ILE A 400 0.28 -32.25 -18.14
N LEU A 401 -0.14 -33.47 -17.77
CA LEU A 401 0.53 -34.28 -16.76
C LEU A 401 1.52 -35.30 -17.34
N GLY A 402 1.59 -35.45 -18.67
CA GLY A 402 2.41 -36.47 -19.33
C GLY A 402 2.03 -37.89 -18.89
N VAL A 403 0.73 -38.17 -18.76
CA VAL A 403 0.20 -39.48 -18.36
C VAL A 403 -0.67 -40.09 -19.47
N GLY A 404 -1.13 -41.32 -19.27
CA GLY A 404 -1.95 -42.02 -20.26
C GLY A 404 -1.24 -42.13 -21.61
N THR A 405 -1.89 -41.61 -22.65
CA THR A 405 -1.37 -41.60 -24.04
C THR A 405 -0.16 -40.68 -24.23
N ALA A 406 0.03 -39.72 -23.32
CA ALA A 406 1.11 -38.73 -23.35
C ALA A 406 2.34 -39.19 -22.54
N ARG A 407 2.33 -40.39 -21.96
CA ARG A 407 3.40 -40.90 -21.10
C ARG A 407 4.71 -41.08 -21.87
N GLY A 408 5.79 -40.53 -21.31
CA GLY A 408 7.15 -40.68 -21.85
C GLY A 408 7.44 -39.84 -23.10
N GLN A 409 6.50 -39.00 -23.52
CA GLN A 409 6.72 -38.04 -24.61
C GLN A 409 7.63 -36.90 -24.14
N SER A 410 8.43 -36.38 -25.06
CA SER A 410 9.27 -35.20 -24.83
C SER A 410 8.43 -33.91 -24.74
N ALA A 411 8.98 -32.86 -24.14
CA ALA A 411 8.28 -31.58 -23.98
C ALA A 411 7.82 -30.97 -25.32
N SER A 412 8.60 -31.12 -26.39
CA SER A 412 8.22 -30.67 -27.74
C SER A 412 7.04 -31.45 -28.31
N GLN A 413 7.02 -32.77 -28.11
CA GLN A 413 5.90 -33.62 -28.52
C GLN A 413 4.61 -33.30 -27.75
N LEU A 414 4.72 -33.08 -26.43
CA LEU A 414 3.57 -32.69 -25.60
C LEU A 414 3.02 -31.32 -26.00
N ARG A 415 3.91 -30.37 -26.32
CA ARG A 415 3.52 -29.04 -26.82
C ARG A 415 2.83 -29.12 -28.18
N GLN A 416 3.33 -29.96 -29.08
CA GLN A 416 2.68 -30.22 -30.35
C GLN A 416 1.29 -30.86 -30.14
N ALA A 417 1.19 -31.89 -29.31
CA ALA A 417 -0.09 -32.51 -28.96
C ALA A 417 -1.05 -31.49 -28.31
N TRP A 418 -0.53 -30.60 -27.47
CA TRP A 418 -1.32 -29.52 -26.88
C TRP A 418 -1.88 -28.58 -27.95
N SER A 419 -1.09 -28.20 -28.95
CA SER A 419 -1.51 -27.32 -30.04
C SER A 419 -2.67 -27.87 -30.87
N GLU A 420 -2.82 -29.18 -30.96
CA GLU A 420 -3.94 -29.85 -31.63
C GLU A 420 -5.24 -29.79 -30.80
N HIS A 421 -5.13 -29.44 -29.51
CA HIS A 421 -6.21 -29.46 -28.52
C HIS A 421 -6.60 -28.07 -27.99
N THR A 422 -6.08 -27.01 -28.60
CA THR A 422 -6.39 -25.61 -28.27
C THR A 422 -6.63 -24.78 -29.53
N VAL A 423 -7.54 -23.81 -29.46
CA VAL A 423 -7.70 -22.78 -30.50
C VAL A 423 -6.68 -21.64 -30.42
N HIS A 424 -6.02 -21.51 -29.27
CA HIS A 424 -5.06 -20.45 -28.99
C HIS A 424 -3.65 -20.80 -29.47
N PRO A 425 -2.86 -19.84 -29.98
CA PRO A 425 -1.46 -20.07 -30.32
C PRO A 425 -0.68 -20.46 -29.05
N VAL A 426 0.09 -21.54 -29.16
CA VAL A 426 0.84 -22.11 -28.03
C VAL A 426 2.20 -21.41 -27.90
N PRO A 427 2.57 -20.90 -26.72
CA PRO A 427 3.87 -20.28 -26.50
C PRO A 427 5.05 -21.23 -26.77
N SER A 428 6.14 -20.69 -27.30
CA SER A 428 7.31 -21.48 -27.72
C SER A 428 8.10 -22.06 -26.54
N GLU A 429 8.00 -21.47 -25.35
CA GLU A 429 8.74 -21.93 -24.16
C GLU A 429 7.80 -22.59 -23.13
N LEU A 430 6.56 -22.93 -23.51
CA LEU A 430 5.65 -23.68 -22.65
C LEU A 430 6.21 -25.07 -22.33
N GLN A 431 6.30 -25.38 -21.03
CA GLN A 431 6.93 -26.61 -20.52
C GLN A 431 5.89 -27.60 -19.96
N PHE A 432 5.50 -28.57 -20.79
CA PHE A 432 4.80 -29.79 -20.32
C PHE A 432 5.76 -30.99 -20.33
N PRO A 433 5.59 -31.96 -19.41
CA PRO A 433 4.49 -32.07 -18.44
C PRO A 433 4.71 -31.22 -17.18
N ILE A 434 3.62 -30.83 -16.54
CA ILE A 434 3.62 -30.29 -15.17
C ILE A 434 4.07 -31.41 -14.23
N ARG A 435 5.15 -31.16 -13.50
CA ARG A 435 5.77 -32.16 -12.63
C ARG A 435 4.97 -32.32 -11.35
N ILE A 436 4.52 -33.54 -11.09
CA ILE A 436 3.82 -33.88 -9.85
C ILE A 436 4.86 -34.10 -8.74
N VAL A 437 4.71 -33.37 -7.64
CA VAL A 437 5.58 -33.46 -6.47
C VAL A 437 4.81 -34.03 -5.28
N ASP A 438 5.41 -35.03 -4.63
CA ASP A 438 4.88 -35.55 -3.38
C ASP A 438 5.31 -34.63 -2.23
N PHE A 439 4.33 -34.04 -1.55
CA PHE A 439 4.54 -33.07 -0.48
C PHE A 439 3.52 -33.28 0.63
N ASP A 440 4.03 -33.60 1.82
CA ASP A 440 3.25 -33.77 3.03
C ASP A 440 3.31 -32.50 3.88
N GLY A 441 2.32 -31.64 3.71
CA GLY A 441 2.18 -30.43 4.51
C GLY A 441 1.90 -30.71 6.00
N THR A 442 1.37 -31.88 6.37
CA THR A 442 1.10 -32.19 7.78
C THR A 442 2.38 -32.46 8.56
N GLN A 443 3.39 -33.07 7.92
CA GLN A 443 4.74 -33.21 8.49
C GLN A 443 5.44 -31.85 8.68
N LEU A 444 5.25 -30.93 7.73
CA LEU A 444 5.80 -29.58 7.81
C LEU A 444 5.23 -28.79 9.00
N LEU A 445 3.94 -28.96 9.29
CA LEU A 445 3.24 -28.28 10.38
C LEU A 445 3.48 -28.93 11.75
N SER A 446 3.64 -30.26 11.80
CA SER A 446 3.82 -31.02 13.04
C SER A 446 5.25 -31.01 13.59
N SER A 447 6.24 -30.66 12.78
CA SER A 447 7.65 -30.58 13.17
C SER A 447 7.95 -29.37 14.07
N ALA A 448 7.45 -29.40 15.31
CA ALA A 448 7.75 -28.40 16.34
C ALA A 448 9.23 -28.42 16.81
N ARG A 449 10.09 -29.30 16.26
CA ARG A 449 11.46 -29.55 16.77
C ARG A 449 12.55 -29.71 15.71
N LYS A 450 12.25 -29.63 14.41
CA LYS A 450 13.26 -29.55 13.34
C LYS A 450 12.89 -28.38 12.46
N THR A 451 13.75 -27.37 12.44
CA THR A 451 13.65 -26.18 11.59
C THR A 451 13.65 -26.63 10.14
N ALA A 452 12.46 -26.88 9.59
CA ALA A 452 12.30 -27.07 8.16
C ALA A 452 12.86 -25.81 7.51
N ARG A 453 13.89 -25.96 6.68
CA ARG A 453 14.52 -24.84 6.01
C ARG A 453 13.76 -24.55 4.72
N CYS A 454 13.56 -23.28 4.45
CA CYS A 454 13.15 -22.81 3.14
C CYS A 454 14.27 -23.04 2.12
N ALA A 455 13.95 -22.94 0.83
CA ALA A 455 14.92 -23.08 -0.24
C ALA A 455 16.07 -22.05 -0.15
N SER A 456 15.79 -20.83 0.32
CA SER A 456 16.80 -19.80 0.63
C SER A 456 17.72 -20.12 1.82
N GLY A 457 17.45 -21.18 2.59
CA GLY A 457 18.14 -21.48 3.83
C GLY A 457 17.53 -20.84 5.09
N GLY A 458 16.50 -19.99 4.94
CA GLY A 458 15.71 -19.45 6.05
C GLY A 458 14.90 -20.51 6.80
N ILE A 459 14.39 -20.17 7.98
CA ILE A 459 13.54 -21.09 8.76
C ILE A 459 12.09 -20.94 8.32
N PHE A 460 11.44 -22.03 7.94
CA PHE A 460 10.02 -22.01 7.63
C PHE A 460 9.20 -21.70 8.89
N PRO A 461 8.27 -20.72 8.86
CA PRO A 461 7.52 -20.29 10.04
C PRO A 461 6.38 -21.26 10.39
N SER A 462 6.71 -22.51 10.75
CA SER A 462 5.74 -23.59 11.04
C SER A 462 4.71 -23.20 12.10
N ARG A 463 5.08 -22.40 13.10
CA ARG A 463 4.14 -21.92 14.14
C ARG A 463 3.04 -21.05 13.53
N VAL A 464 3.41 -20.09 12.68
CA VAL A 464 2.46 -19.18 12.01
C VAL A 464 1.60 -19.96 11.03
N ALA A 465 2.22 -20.81 10.20
CA ALA A 465 1.52 -21.65 9.24
C ALA A 465 0.49 -22.57 9.94
N ASN A 466 0.88 -23.25 11.03
CA ASN A 466 0.00 -24.14 11.78
C ASN A 466 -1.17 -23.40 12.44
N ARG A 467 -0.93 -22.21 13.01
CA ARG A 467 -2.01 -21.37 13.54
C ARG A 467 -2.98 -20.95 12.44
N ALA A 468 -2.47 -20.50 11.29
CA ALA A 468 -3.31 -20.12 10.15
C ALA A 468 -4.14 -21.30 9.62
N THR A 469 -3.55 -22.50 9.54
CA THR A 469 -4.27 -23.75 9.20
C THR A 469 -5.45 -24.00 10.12
N ASN A 470 -5.25 -23.89 11.42
CA ASN A 470 -6.28 -24.18 12.42
C ASN A 470 -7.39 -23.12 12.41
N LEU A 471 -7.04 -21.83 12.31
CA LEU A 471 -8.02 -20.74 12.27
C LEU A 471 -8.91 -20.79 11.02
N MET A 472 -8.33 -21.13 9.87
CA MET A 472 -9.09 -21.23 8.62
C MET A 472 -9.73 -22.60 8.38
N SER A 473 -9.37 -23.62 9.18
CA SER A 473 -9.73 -25.02 8.91
C SER A 473 -9.38 -25.43 7.48
N LEU A 474 -8.13 -25.20 7.06
CA LEU A 474 -7.69 -25.48 5.69
C LEU A 474 -7.82 -26.97 5.36
N SER A 475 -8.32 -27.26 4.16
CA SER A 475 -8.39 -28.63 3.65
C SER A 475 -6.99 -29.19 3.34
N PRO A 476 -6.81 -30.52 3.30
CA PRO A 476 -5.52 -31.15 2.99
C PRO A 476 -4.92 -30.69 1.65
N ILE A 477 -5.76 -30.48 0.63
CA ILE A 477 -5.30 -29.95 -0.67
C ILE A 477 -4.77 -28.53 -0.56
N ASN A 478 -5.47 -27.65 0.17
CA ASN A 478 -5.02 -26.27 0.35
C ASN A 478 -3.73 -26.21 1.17
N ILE A 479 -3.62 -27.01 2.24
CA ILE A 479 -2.39 -27.17 3.02
C ILE A 479 -1.25 -27.60 2.10
N SER A 480 -1.46 -28.64 1.29
CA SER A 480 -0.46 -29.17 0.37
C SER A 480 0.00 -28.11 -0.63
N VAL A 481 -0.93 -27.48 -1.36
CA VAL A 481 -0.59 -26.52 -2.41
C VAL A 481 0.06 -25.25 -1.87
N PHE A 482 -0.58 -24.55 -0.92
CA PHE A 482 -0.09 -23.25 -0.48
C PHE A 482 1.21 -23.36 0.32
N PHE A 483 1.37 -24.40 1.15
CA PHE A 483 2.59 -24.54 1.95
C PHE A 483 3.74 -25.21 1.20
N TYR A 484 3.47 -25.93 0.11
CA TYR A 484 4.52 -26.33 -0.81
C TYR A 484 5.19 -25.10 -1.44
N GLY A 485 4.40 -24.20 -2.03
CA GLY A 485 4.93 -22.97 -2.59
C GLY A 485 5.63 -22.10 -1.56
N TRP A 486 5.05 -21.96 -0.37
CA TRP A 486 5.66 -21.18 0.71
C TRP A 486 6.99 -21.76 1.19
N SER A 487 7.05 -23.06 1.48
CA SER A 487 8.28 -23.72 1.97
C SER A 487 9.41 -23.73 0.93
N ARG A 488 9.07 -23.72 -0.36
CA ARG A 488 10.05 -23.62 -1.45
C ARG A 488 10.35 -22.18 -1.89
N GLU A 489 9.62 -21.20 -1.35
CA GLU A 489 9.67 -19.79 -1.77
C GLU A 489 9.46 -19.59 -3.27
N ILE A 490 8.56 -20.40 -3.83
CA ILE A 490 8.12 -20.29 -5.22
C ILE A 490 6.69 -19.77 -5.28
N VAL A 491 6.36 -19.08 -6.37
CA VAL A 491 5.01 -18.57 -6.60
C VAL A 491 4.03 -19.74 -6.71
N THR A 492 2.94 -19.65 -5.94
CA THR A 492 1.75 -20.49 -6.12
C THR A 492 0.75 -19.75 -6.98
N PHE A 493 0.40 -20.33 -8.13
CA PHE A 493 -0.59 -19.78 -9.04
C PHE A 493 -1.96 -20.44 -8.81
N THR A 494 -2.99 -19.65 -8.50
CA THR A 494 -4.32 -20.15 -8.11
C THR A 494 -5.45 -19.23 -8.58
N SER A 495 -6.63 -19.79 -8.88
CA SER A 495 -7.89 -19.03 -8.99
C SER A 495 -8.73 -19.11 -7.71
N ASN A 496 -8.25 -19.78 -6.66
CA ASN A 496 -8.96 -19.91 -5.37
C ASN A 496 -8.76 -18.66 -4.50
N ARG A 497 -9.33 -17.55 -4.94
CA ARG A 497 -9.18 -16.23 -4.31
C ARG A 497 -9.57 -16.21 -2.84
N VAL A 498 -10.65 -16.91 -2.46
CA VAL A 498 -11.15 -16.91 -1.07
C VAL A 498 -10.10 -17.52 -0.13
N VAL A 499 -9.52 -18.66 -0.50
CA VAL A 499 -8.50 -19.31 0.34
C VAL A 499 -7.20 -18.51 0.30
N ALA A 500 -6.77 -18.04 -0.88
CA ALA A 500 -5.56 -17.24 -1.03
C ALA A 500 -5.60 -15.96 -0.18
N THR A 501 -6.61 -15.10 -0.39
CA THR A 501 -6.75 -13.85 0.36
C THR A 501 -7.01 -14.11 1.85
N GLY A 502 -7.79 -15.14 2.18
CA GLY A 502 -8.02 -15.55 3.57
C GLY A 502 -6.72 -15.95 4.26
N LEU A 503 -5.86 -16.73 3.59
CA LEU A 503 -4.59 -17.18 4.14
C LEU A 503 -3.63 -16.01 4.40
N LEU A 504 -3.46 -15.12 3.41
CA LEU A 504 -2.64 -13.93 3.58
C LEU A 504 -3.11 -13.07 4.75
N LYS A 505 -4.44 -12.88 4.87
CA LYS A 505 -5.05 -12.10 5.96
C LYS A 505 -4.86 -12.77 7.32
N THR A 506 -5.13 -14.07 7.44
CA THR A 506 -4.99 -14.80 8.69
C THR A 506 -3.53 -14.88 9.14
N ILE A 507 -2.57 -14.97 8.21
CA ILE A 507 -1.15 -14.88 8.55
C ILE A 507 -0.83 -13.52 9.18
N ASN A 508 -1.33 -12.40 8.61
CA ASN A 508 -1.15 -11.08 9.23
C ASN A 508 -1.77 -11.03 10.63
N GLU A 509 -2.99 -11.51 10.81
CA GLU A 509 -3.67 -11.55 12.12
C GLU A 509 -2.87 -12.38 13.15
N VAL A 510 -2.31 -13.52 12.73
CA VAL A 510 -1.47 -14.36 13.59
C VAL A 510 -0.17 -13.68 13.95
N LEU A 511 0.48 -12.99 13.01
CA LEU A 511 1.70 -12.22 13.28
C LEU A 511 1.43 -11.10 14.29
N ASP A 512 0.34 -10.35 14.10
CA ASP A 512 -0.07 -9.32 15.05
C ASP A 512 -0.30 -9.92 16.43
N GLU A 513 -1.03 -11.03 16.55
CA GLU A 513 -1.24 -11.69 17.85
C GLU A 513 0.06 -12.19 18.51
N CYS A 514 1.02 -12.68 17.71
CA CYS A 514 2.32 -13.14 18.22
C CYS A 514 3.14 -11.98 18.80
N GLU A 515 3.18 -10.83 18.13
CA GLU A 515 3.87 -9.63 18.63
C GLU A 515 3.23 -9.04 19.88
N HIS A 516 1.91 -9.21 20.06
CA HIS A 516 1.19 -8.72 21.25
C HIS A 516 1.30 -9.65 22.46
N SER A 517 1.68 -10.91 22.26
CA SER A 517 1.94 -11.83 23.37
C SER A 517 3.40 -11.73 23.78
N ASP A 518 3.68 -11.25 24.99
CA ASP A 518 5.03 -11.16 25.62
C ASP A 518 5.79 -12.51 25.72
N SER A 519 5.24 -13.58 25.12
CA SER A 519 5.81 -14.93 25.00
C SER A 519 6.65 -15.13 23.72
N ALA A 520 6.83 -14.09 22.91
CA ALA A 520 7.75 -14.09 21.79
C ALA A 520 8.94 -13.21 22.17
N GLY A 521 10.02 -13.82 22.67
CA GLY A 521 11.30 -13.10 22.69
C GLY A 521 11.65 -12.73 21.26
N ASP A 522 11.81 -11.43 20.97
CA ASP A 522 12.45 -10.72 19.85
C ASP A 522 12.57 -11.37 18.43
N GLU A 523 11.91 -12.48 18.15
CA GLU A 523 12.10 -13.35 16.98
C GLU A 523 10.88 -13.35 16.05
N VAL A 524 10.00 -12.34 16.09
CA VAL A 524 9.25 -12.01 14.86
C VAL A 524 10.22 -11.23 13.99
N ASP A 525 11.09 -12.00 13.33
CA ASP A 525 12.20 -11.52 12.53
C ASP A 525 11.69 -10.46 11.54
N SER A 526 12.40 -9.34 11.46
CA SER A 526 12.10 -8.25 10.50
C SER A 526 12.06 -8.76 9.06
N ASN A 527 12.62 -9.96 8.83
CA ASN A 527 12.70 -10.68 7.58
C ASN A 527 11.67 -11.80 7.43
N PHE A 528 10.47 -11.71 8.02
CA PHE A 528 9.41 -12.69 7.75
C PHE A 528 9.09 -12.76 6.25
N ILE A 529 9.33 -13.92 5.64
CA ILE A 529 8.97 -14.21 4.25
C ILE A 529 7.65 -14.99 4.27
N GLY A 530 6.58 -14.34 3.83
CA GLY A 530 5.27 -14.97 3.67
C GLY A 530 5.11 -15.72 2.34
N PRO A 531 3.98 -16.41 2.16
CA PRO A 531 3.69 -17.15 0.92
C PRO A 531 3.56 -16.19 -0.27
N GLN A 532 4.19 -16.54 -1.39
CA GLN A 532 4.06 -15.83 -2.66
C GLN A 532 2.91 -16.45 -3.47
N ILE A 533 1.78 -15.73 -3.57
CA ILE A 533 0.58 -16.22 -4.24
C ILE A 533 0.22 -15.29 -5.39
N TYR A 534 0.22 -15.82 -6.61
CA TYR A 534 -0.34 -15.16 -7.77
C TYR A 534 -1.79 -15.60 -7.94
N ILE A 535 -2.73 -14.65 -7.90
CA ILE A 535 -4.16 -14.93 -8.01
C ILE A 535 -4.62 -14.62 -9.44
N CYS A 536 -5.08 -15.66 -10.14
CA CYS A 536 -5.87 -15.50 -11.36
C CYS A 536 -7.28 -15.07 -10.97
N GLU A 537 -7.71 -13.87 -11.38
CA GLU A 537 -9.05 -13.35 -11.02
C GLU A 537 -10.16 -14.18 -11.68
N THR A 538 -9.86 -14.76 -12.84
CA THR A 538 -10.79 -15.62 -13.54
C THR A 538 -10.68 -17.07 -13.05
N ALA A 539 -11.79 -17.59 -12.52
CA ALA A 539 -11.96 -19.01 -12.22
C ALA A 539 -12.72 -19.72 -13.33
N ARG A 540 -12.43 -21.01 -13.53
CA ARG A 540 -13.04 -21.79 -14.62
C ARG A 540 -13.49 -23.17 -14.18
N SER A 541 -14.66 -23.56 -14.66
CA SER A 541 -15.24 -24.88 -14.43
C SER A 541 -14.93 -25.80 -15.61
N LEU A 542 -14.96 -27.11 -15.40
CA LEU A 542 -15.16 -28.04 -16.51
C LEU A 542 -16.58 -27.88 -17.03
N ILE A 543 -16.78 -28.08 -18.34
CA ILE A 543 -18.12 -27.93 -18.92
C ILE A 543 -19.07 -29.05 -18.46
N GLY A 544 -18.50 -30.21 -18.12
CA GLY A 544 -19.23 -31.35 -17.61
C GLY A 544 -19.88 -32.21 -18.69
N LYS A 545 -20.07 -33.50 -18.41
CA LYS A 545 -20.97 -34.37 -19.18
C LYS A 545 -22.41 -33.86 -19.05
N ALA A 546 -23.12 -33.72 -20.16
CA ALA A 546 -24.54 -33.37 -20.14
C ALA A 546 -25.31 -34.33 -19.23
N LYS A 547 -26.20 -33.80 -18.36
CA LYS A 547 -27.11 -34.67 -17.59
C LYS A 547 -27.95 -35.45 -18.60
N SER A 548 -27.76 -36.76 -18.67
CA SER A 548 -28.74 -37.61 -19.34
C SER A 548 -30.06 -37.44 -18.61
N LYS A 549 -31.12 -37.03 -19.33
CA LYS A 549 -32.47 -37.14 -18.79
C LYS A 549 -32.72 -38.65 -18.57
N GLY A 550 -32.67 -39.07 -17.31
CA GLY A 550 -33.20 -40.36 -16.88
C GLY A 550 -34.72 -40.33 -16.91
#